data_AF-A0A847XLG9-F1
#
_entry.id   AF-A0A847XLG9-F1
#
_cell.length_a   1.000
_cell.length_b   1.000
_cell.length_c   1.000
_cell.angle_alpha   90.00
_cell.angle_beta   90.00
_cell.angle_gamma   90.00
#
_symmetry.space_group_name_H-M   'P 1'
#
loop_
_entity.id
_entity.type
_entity.pdbx_description
1 polymer ?
#
loop_
_entity_poly.entity_id
_entity_poly.type
_entity_poly.pdbx_seq_one_letter_code
_entity_poly.pdbx_strand_id
1 'polypeptide(L)'
;MYIWAYCGEYVIENGKLAAVSGSSGPVKIDYPNELSYYISNKFSYEAPGDGSNYSKDIKRIFPEDVQQKIFTHQAEDLIKKTEEYALTNISNWNLIKQAIANCEIESVMQTHALEVTATFNDGKKIAAQEPKIDDIFDIINQHKDKCGEIIMATE
;
A
#
# COMPACT_ATOMS: atom_id res chain seq x y z
N MET A 1 21.09 -3.14 -5.69
CA MET A 1 20.05 -4.20 -5.64
C MET A 1 19.11 -4.02 -6.82
N TYR A 2 18.56 -5.08 -7.41
CA TYR A 2 17.60 -4.99 -8.51
C TYR A 2 16.30 -5.67 -8.10
N ILE A 3 15.18 -4.99 -8.30
CA ILE A 3 13.84 -5.50 -7.97
C ILE A 3 12.90 -5.30 -9.15
N TRP A 4 11.81 -6.08 -9.18
CA TRP A 4 10.66 -5.78 -10.01
C TRP A 4 9.56 -5.21 -9.12
N ALA A 5 9.08 -4.02 -9.45
CA ALA A 5 8.02 -3.35 -8.71
C ALA A 5 6.71 -3.41 -9.51
N TYR A 6 5.60 -3.57 -8.79
CA TYR A 6 4.27 -3.38 -9.31
C TYR A 6 3.51 -2.45 -8.37
N CYS A 7 2.93 -1.39 -8.93
CA CYS A 7 2.09 -0.44 -8.23
C CYS A 7 0.80 -0.30 -9.01
N GLY A 8 -0.34 -0.44 -8.34
CA GLY A 8 -1.66 -0.32 -8.97
C GLY A 8 -2.62 0.44 -8.07
N GLU A 9 -3.50 1.22 -8.69
CA GLU A 9 -4.60 1.90 -8.03
C GLU A 9 -5.88 1.13 -8.29
N TYR A 10 -6.65 0.87 -7.24
CA TYR A 10 -7.82 0.01 -7.28
C TYR A 10 -9.01 0.62 -6.59
N VAL A 11 -10.19 0.31 -7.11
CA VAL A 11 -11.49 0.70 -6.54
C VAL A 11 -12.45 -0.48 -6.57
N ILE A 12 -13.52 -0.40 -5.77
CA ILE A 12 -14.65 -1.31 -5.86
C ILE A 12 -15.77 -0.64 -6.65
N GLU A 13 -16.04 -1.15 -7.86
CA GLU A 13 -17.13 -0.70 -8.72
C GLU A 13 -18.11 -1.84 -8.95
N ASN A 14 -19.40 -1.59 -8.72
CA ASN A 14 -20.46 -2.60 -8.86
C ASN A 14 -20.18 -3.92 -8.12
N GLY A 15 -19.53 -3.84 -6.95
CA GLY A 15 -19.17 -4.98 -6.12
C GLY A 15 -17.98 -5.80 -6.63
N LYS A 16 -17.21 -5.29 -7.60
CA LYS A 16 -16.01 -5.94 -8.14
C LYS A 16 -14.81 -5.02 -8.02
N LEU A 17 -13.64 -5.60 -7.79
CA LEU A 17 -12.37 -4.87 -7.86
C LEU A 17 -12.11 -4.47 -9.31
N ALA A 18 -11.78 -3.20 -9.52
CA ALA A 18 -11.37 -2.65 -10.80
C ALA A 18 -10.05 -1.91 -10.63
N ALA A 19 -9.11 -2.15 -11.55
CA ALA A 19 -7.86 -1.39 -11.64
C ALA A 19 -8.14 -0.08 -12.38
N VAL A 20 -7.75 1.05 -11.78
CA VAL A 20 -7.91 2.40 -12.35
C VAL A 20 -6.65 2.79 -13.11
N SER A 21 -5.50 2.52 -12.51
CA SER A 21 -4.19 2.78 -13.09
C SER A 21 -3.18 1.77 -12.54
N GLY A 22 -2.03 1.68 -13.20
CA GLY A 22 -0.95 0.83 -12.70
C GLY A 22 0.33 0.97 -13.51
N SER A 23 1.44 0.65 -12.86
CA SER A 23 2.76 0.61 -13.46
C SER A 23 3.53 -0.58 -12.93
N SER A 24 4.33 -1.18 -13.81
CA SER A 24 5.21 -2.28 -13.45
C SER A 24 6.52 -2.15 -14.18
N GLY A 25 7.61 -2.42 -13.48
CA GLY A 25 8.91 -2.40 -14.13
C GLY A 25 10.08 -2.71 -13.19
N PRO A 26 11.26 -2.91 -13.78
CA PRO A 26 12.46 -3.15 -13.03
C PRO A 26 12.99 -1.84 -12.44
N VAL A 27 13.53 -1.93 -11.22
CA VAL A 27 14.15 -0.81 -10.52
C VAL A 27 15.51 -1.23 -9.97
N LYS A 28 16.51 -0.40 -10.20
CA LYS A 28 17.81 -0.48 -9.53
C LYS A 28 17.74 0.38 -8.28
N ILE A 29 17.95 -0.24 -7.13
CA ILE A 29 18.09 0.45 -5.84
C ILE A 29 19.58 0.54 -5.54
N ASP A 30 20.05 1.78 -5.42
CA ASP A 30 21.41 2.11 -5.00
C ASP A 30 21.43 2.28 -3.49
N TYR A 31 22.11 1.34 -2.86
CA TYR A 31 22.20 1.24 -1.42
C TYR A 31 23.58 1.74 -0.97
N PRO A 32 23.66 2.80 -0.13
CA PRO A 32 24.94 3.25 0.41
C PRO A 32 25.49 2.17 1.37
N ASN A 33 26.80 1.98 1.41
CA ASN A 33 27.47 0.91 2.17
C ASN A 33 26.98 0.69 3.63
N GLU A 34 27.32 -0.46 4.22
CA GLU A 34 26.78 -0.96 5.50
C GLU A 34 26.75 0.04 6.67
N LEU A 35 27.65 1.02 6.70
CA LEU A 35 27.70 2.07 7.73
C LEU A 35 26.61 3.16 7.58
N SER A 36 25.89 3.17 6.46
CA SER A 36 24.92 4.20 6.09
C SER A 36 23.45 3.72 6.17
N TYR A 37 23.20 2.53 6.71
CA TYR A 37 21.87 1.90 6.79
C TYR A 37 20.79 2.83 7.36
N TYR A 38 21.14 3.65 8.36
CA TYR A 38 20.21 4.54 9.06
C TYR A 38 20.04 5.91 8.40
N ILE A 39 20.64 6.14 7.22
CA ILE A 39 20.64 7.44 6.56
C ILE A 39 19.76 7.38 5.30
N SER A 40 18.45 7.49 5.48
CA SER A 40 17.42 7.38 4.42
C SER A 40 17.66 8.32 3.22
N ASN A 41 18.23 9.51 3.46
CA ASN A 41 18.52 10.48 2.38
C ASN A 41 19.68 10.08 1.45
N LYS A 42 20.39 8.98 1.75
CA LYS A 42 21.45 8.43 0.90
C LYS A 42 20.97 7.29 -0.01
N PHE A 43 19.73 6.88 0.11
CA PHE A 43 19.13 5.90 -0.79
C PHE A 43 18.75 6.60 -2.10
N SER A 44 19.12 5.99 -3.22
CA SER A 44 18.67 6.44 -4.54
C SER A 44 18.18 5.25 -5.37
N TYR A 45 17.46 5.54 -6.44
CA TYR A 45 17.01 4.53 -7.37
C TYR A 45 17.11 5.02 -8.81
N GLU A 46 17.21 4.07 -9.73
CA GLU A 46 17.09 4.28 -11.17
C GLU A 46 16.03 3.33 -11.72
N ALA A 47 15.10 3.86 -12.51
CA ALA A 47 14.09 3.10 -13.23
C ALA A 47 14.14 3.50 -14.72
N PRO A 48 13.82 2.59 -15.65
CA PRO A 48 13.71 2.94 -17.05
C PRO A 48 12.55 3.92 -17.27
N GLY A 49 12.74 4.89 -18.17
CA GLY A 49 11.63 5.70 -18.67
C GLY A 49 10.67 4.86 -19.51
N ASP A 50 9.52 5.42 -19.85
CA ASP A 50 8.53 4.74 -20.69
C ASP A 50 8.78 4.98 -22.20
N GLY A 51 8.03 4.23 -23.02
CA GLY A 51 8.00 4.43 -24.47
C GLY A 51 9.28 4.05 -25.22
N SER A 52 9.63 4.82 -26.25
CA SER A 52 10.64 4.45 -27.25
C SER A 52 12.08 4.33 -26.72
N ASN A 53 12.36 4.88 -25.54
CA ASN A 53 13.68 4.81 -24.91
C ASN A 53 13.81 3.68 -23.89
N TYR A 54 12.74 2.95 -23.57
CA TYR A 54 12.74 1.89 -22.54
C TYR A 54 13.89 0.90 -22.72
N SER A 55 14.06 0.33 -23.93
CA SER A 55 15.15 -0.64 -24.18
C SER A 55 16.56 -0.04 -24.04
N LYS A 56 16.73 1.27 -24.27
CA LYS A 56 18.02 1.94 -24.07
C LYS A 56 18.30 2.12 -22.59
N ASP A 57 17.29 2.50 -21.82
CA ASP A 57 17.41 2.63 -20.37
C ASP A 57 17.67 1.29 -19.71
N ILE A 58 17.02 0.20 -20.15
CA ILE A 58 17.31 -1.14 -19.66
C ILE A 58 18.79 -1.50 -19.81
N LYS A 59 19.38 -1.21 -20.99
CA LYS A 59 20.80 -1.47 -21.27
C LYS A 59 21.75 -0.60 -20.46
N ARG A 60 21.33 0.63 -20.13
CA ARG A 60 22.12 1.60 -19.36
C ARG A 60 22.10 1.29 -17.86
N ILE A 61 20.95 0.91 -17.33
CA ILE A 61 20.71 0.76 -15.88
C ILE A 61 21.11 -0.64 -15.38
N PHE A 62 20.84 -1.69 -16.17
CA PHE A 62 20.95 -3.08 -15.71
C PHE A 62 22.09 -3.83 -16.40
N PRO A 63 22.85 -4.68 -15.67
CA PRO A 63 23.85 -5.56 -16.26
C PRO A 63 23.19 -6.64 -17.14
N GLU A 64 23.95 -7.21 -18.08
CA GLU A 64 23.43 -8.10 -19.13
C GLU A 64 22.67 -9.32 -18.59
N ASP A 65 23.13 -9.91 -17.49
CA ASP A 65 22.49 -11.04 -16.82
C ASP A 65 21.11 -10.69 -16.24
N VAL A 66 20.93 -9.45 -15.80
CA VAL A 66 19.66 -8.93 -15.29
C VAL A 66 18.74 -8.51 -16.45
N GLN A 67 19.29 -7.98 -17.54
CA GLN A 67 18.50 -7.62 -18.72
C GLN A 67 17.71 -8.82 -19.26
N GLN A 68 18.33 -10.00 -19.34
CA GLN A 68 17.64 -11.22 -19.79
C GLN A 68 16.47 -11.57 -18.87
N LYS A 69 16.68 -11.51 -17.56
CA LYS A 69 15.61 -11.76 -16.56
C LYS A 69 14.46 -10.77 -16.68
N ILE A 70 14.76 -9.50 -17.01
CA ILE A 70 13.75 -8.45 -17.20
C ILE A 70 12.84 -8.78 -18.38
N PHE A 71 13.40 -9.20 -19.52
CA PHE A 71 12.60 -9.50 -20.72
C PHE A 71 11.78 -10.79 -20.61
N THR A 72 12.14 -11.69 -19.70
CA THR A 72 11.41 -12.94 -19.47
C THR A 72 10.53 -12.90 -18.22
N HIS A 73 10.50 -11.80 -17.48
CA HIS A 73 9.74 -11.71 -16.23
C HIS A 73 8.24 -11.65 -16.51
N GLN A 74 7.50 -12.38 -15.69
CA GLN A 74 6.04 -12.47 -15.71
C GLN A 74 5.53 -11.88 -14.39
N ALA A 75 4.77 -10.77 -14.50
CA ALA A 75 4.30 -9.99 -13.35
C ALA A 75 2.92 -10.44 -12.85
N GLU A 76 2.33 -11.48 -13.44
CA GLU A 76 0.97 -11.96 -13.16
C GLU A 76 0.78 -12.29 -11.67
N ASP A 77 1.75 -12.97 -11.06
CA ASP A 77 1.70 -13.31 -9.64
C ASP A 77 1.77 -12.08 -8.73
N LEU A 78 2.55 -11.05 -9.13
CA LEU A 78 2.63 -9.78 -8.42
C LEU A 78 1.31 -9.02 -8.51
N ILE A 79 0.74 -8.94 -9.71
CA ILE A 79 -0.54 -8.28 -9.96
C ILE A 79 -1.62 -8.95 -9.11
N LYS A 80 -1.72 -10.27 -9.15
CA LYS A 80 -2.71 -11.02 -8.38
C LYS A 80 -2.57 -10.79 -6.88
N LYS A 81 -1.34 -10.82 -6.36
CA LYS A 81 -1.08 -10.53 -4.94
C LYS A 81 -1.50 -9.12 -4.55
N THR A 82 -1.23 -8.14 -5.43
CA THR A 82 -1.65 -6.74 -5.20
C THR A 82 -3.16 -6.58 -5.28
N GLU A 83 -3.84 -7.28 -6.19
CA GLU A 83 -5.31 -7.29 -6.26
C GLU A 83 -5.94 -7.89 -5.01
N GLU A 84 -5.44 -9.03 -4.52
CA GLU A 84 -5.89 -9.66 -3.27
C GLU A 84 -5.70 -8.74 -2.07
N TYR A 85 -4.54 -8.08 -1.99
CA TYR A 85 -4.26 -7.07 -0.97
C TYR A 85 -5.23 -5.89 -1.07
N ALA A 86 -5.41 -5.31 -2.26
CA ALA A 86 -6.28 -4.16 -2.48
C ALA A 86 -7.74 -4.48 -2.12
N LEU A 87 -8.24 -5.65 -2.55
CA LEU A 87 -9.59 -6.11 -2.21
C LEU A 87 -9.78 -6.22 -0.70
N THR A 88 -8.82 -6.85 -0.01
CA THR A 88 -8.85 -7.02 1.45
C THR A 88 -8.82 -5.65 2.14
N ASN A 89 -7.92 -4.77 1.71
CA ASN A 89 -7.72 -3.46 2.30
C ASN A 89 -8.96 -2.56 2.16
N ILE A 90 -9.51 -2.44 0.94
CA ILE A 90 -10.70 -1.61 0.68
C ILE A 90 -11.92 -2.18 1.41
N SER A 91 -12.07 -3.51 1.43
CA SER A 91 -13.18 -4.17 2.12
C SER A 91 -13.11 -3.94 3.63
N ASN A 92 -11.92 -4.12 4.23
CA ASN A 92 -11.71 -3.88 5.65
C ASN A 92 -11.92 -2.41 6.00
N TRP A 93 -11.42 -1.47 5.19
CA TRP A 93 -11.64 -0.03 5.42
C TRP A 93 -13.13 0.32 5.42
N ASN A 94 -13.89 -0.20 4.47
CA ASN A 94 -15.35 0.00 4.43
C ASN A 94 -16.06 -0.65 5.62
N LEU A 95 -15.61 -1.83 6.05
CA LEU A 95 -16.14 -2.51 7.23
C LEU A 95 -15.86 -1.71 8.51
N ILE A 96 -14.66 -1.17 8.69
CA ILE A 96 -14.31 -0.30 9.82
C ILE A 96 -15.24 0.90 9.88
N LYS A 97 -15.43 1.60 8.75
CA LYS A 97 -16.35 2.76 8.66
C LYS A 97 -17.78 2.39 9.06
N GLN A 98 -18.28 1.26 8.56
CA GLN A 98 -19.62 0.78 8.90
C GLN A 98 -19.74 0.40 10.38
N ALA A 99 -18.73 -0.29 10.92
CA ALA A 99 -18.69 -0.69 12.32
C ALA A 99 -18.67 0.52 13.27
N ILE A 100 -17.93 1.58 12.93
CA ILE A 100 -17.96 2.85 13.67
C ILE A 100 -19.36 3.45 13.63
N ALA A 101 -19.98 3.54 12.45
CA ALA A 101 -21.33 4.08 12.31
C ALA A 101 -22.39 3.26 13.09
N ASN A 102 -22.14 1.98 13.31
CA ASN A 102 -22.98 1.05 14.06
C ASN A 102 -22.59 0.91 15.55
N CYS A 103 -21.58 1.64 16.01
CA CYS A 103 -21.06 1.61 17.39
C CYS A 103 -20.53 0.21 17.81
N GLU A 104 -19.91 -0.51 16.89
CA GLU A 104 -19.40 -1.88 17.07
C GLU A 104 -17.89 -1.92 17.41
N ILE A 105 -17.23 -0.77 17.43
CA ILE A 105 -15.79 -0.63 17.66
C ILE A 105 -15.51 -0.20 19.11
N GLU A 106 -14.61 -0.93 19.76
CA GLU A 106 -14.10 -0.63 21.10
C GLU A 106 -12.92 0.36 21.03
N SER A 107 -11.98 0.10 20.11
CA SER A 107 -10.77 0.91 19.97
C SER A 107 -10.20 0.90 18.56
N VAL A 108 -9.45 1.95 18.22
CA VAL A 108 -8.65 2.06 17.00
C VAL A 108 -7.21 2.47 17.32
N MET A 109 -6.28 1.95 16.54
CA MET A 109 -4.88 2.38 16.53
C MET A 109 -4.51 2.75 15.10
N GLN A 110 -3.86 3.91 14.93
CA GLN A 110 -3.33 4.39 13.66
C GLN A 110 -1.79 4.43 13.74
N THR A 111 -1.11 4.18 12.62
CA THR A 111 0.35 4.34 12.51
C THR A 111 0.71 5.41 11.49
N HIS A 112 1.95 5.93 11.54
CA HIS A 112 2.50 6.82 10.50
C HIS A 112 2.52 6.20 9.10
N ALA A 113 2.37 4.87 8.97
CA ALA A 113 2.26 4.16 7.70
C ALA A 113 0.82 4.08 7.17
N LEU A 114 -0.10 4.87 7.75
CA LEU A 114 -1.54 4.90 7.45
C LEU A 114 -2.28 3.60 7.79
N GLU A 115 -1.64 2.66 8.50
CA GLU A 115 -2.33 1.44 8.93
C GLU A 115 -3.23 1.77 10.13
N VAL A 116 -4.50 1.40 10.01
CA VAL A 116 -5.52 1.47 11.05
C VAL A 116 -5.90 0.06 11.47
N THR A 117 -5.69 -0.26 12.74
CA THR A 117 -6.19 -1.48 13.37
C THR A 117 -7.40 -1.15 14.24
N ALA A 118 -8.54 -1.75 13.93
CA ALA A 118 -9.78 -1.61 14.70
C ALA A 118 -10.05 -2.88 15.52
N THR A 119 -10.30 -2.70 16.82
CA THR A 119 -10.77 -3.76 17.72
C THR A 119 -12.26 -3.59 17.94
N PHE A 120 -13.03 -4.64 17.64
CA PHE A 120 -14.47 -4.70 17.84
C PHE A 120 -14.81 -5.01 19.29
N ASN A 121 -16.04 -4.69 19.70
CA ASN A 121 -16.56 -4.99 21.04
C ASN A 121 -16.55 -6.49 21.38
N ASP A 122 -16.51 -7.38 20.38
CA ASP A 122 -16.40 -8.83 20.55
C ASP A 122 -14.94 -9.33 20.61
N GLY A 123 -13.97 -8.42 20.58
CA GLY A 123 -12.54 -8.71 20.60
C GLY A 123 -11.92 -9.03 19.23
N LYS A 124 -12.73 -9.09 18.16
CA LYS A 124 -12.20 -9.26 16.79
C LYS A 124 -11.34 -8.06 16.40
N LYS A 125 -10.26 -8.32 15.66
CA LYS A 125 -9.40 -7.26 15.10
C LYS A 125 -9.35 -7.35 13.59
N ILE A 126 -9.43 -6.20 12.93
CA ILE A 126 -9.16 -6.07 11.50
C ILE A 126 -8.25 -4.86 11.25
N ALA A 127 -7.48 -4.92 10.18
CA ALA A 127 -6.60 -3.84 9.77
C ALA A 127 -6.89 -3.41 8.32
N ALA A 128 -6.71 -2.12 8.05
CA ALA A 128 -6.76 -1.53 6.72
C ALA A 128 -5.87 -0.28 6.68
N GLN A 129 -5.46 0.14 5.49
CA GLN A 129 -4.87 1.45 5.26
C GLN A 129 -5.93 2.50 5.00
N GLU A 130 -5.82 3.61 5.71
CA GLU A 130 -6.60 4.80 5.44
C GLU A 130 -6.01 5.60 4.26
N PRO A 131 -6.83 6.35 3.50
CA PRO A 131 -6.36 7.09 2.32
C PRO A 131 -5.51 8.32 2.67
N LYS A 132 -5.67 8.84 3.90
CA LYS A 132 -4.99 10.04 4.38
C LYS A 132 -4.85 9.93 5.89
N ILE A 133 -3.75 10.43 6.43
CA ILE A 133 -3.56 10.56 7.87
C ILE A 133 -4.77 11.28 8.49
N ASP A 134 -5.22 10.73 9.61
CA ASP A 134 -6.32 11.19 10.47
C ASP A 134 -7.73 11.01 9.90
N ASP A 135 -7.90 10.37 8.75
CA ASP A 135 -9.24 10.09 8.16
C ASP A 135 -10.08 9.24 9.14
N ILE A 136 -9.46 8.28 9.82
CA ILE A 136 -10.15 7.48 10.85
C ILE A 136 -10.68 8.33 12.02
N PHE A 137 -9.95 9.37 12.43
CA PHE A 137 -10.37 10.23 13.54
C PHE A 137 -11.53 11.13 13.12
N ASP A 138 -11.50 11.64 11.89
CA ASP A 138 -12.61 12.39 11.32
C ASP A 138 -13.90 11.53 11.31
N ILE A 139 -13.80 10.27 10.89
CA ILE A 139 -14.93 9.33 10.87
C ILE A 139 -15.48 9.05 12.27
N ILE A 140 -14.61 8.84 13.27
CA ILE A 140 -15.01 8.61 14.67
C ILE A 140 -15.69 9.85 15.24
N ASN A 141 -15.11 11.03 15.04
CA ASN A 141 -15.65 12.28 15.56
C ASN A 141 -17.04 12.60 15.00
N GLN A 142 -17.31 12.25 13.75
CA GLN A 142 -18.65 12.37 13.15
C GLN A 142 -19.73 11.53 13.85
N HIS A 143 -19.35 10.47 14.55
CA HIS A 143 -20.28 9.54 15.22
C HIS A 143 -20.21 9.60 16.75
N LYS A 144 -19.38 10.49 17.31
CA LYS A 144 -19.13 10.61 18.76
C LYS A 144 -20.41 10.81 19.57
N ASP A 145 -21.32 11.66 19.10
CA ASP A 145 -22.58 11.95 19.79
C ASP A 145 -23.51 10.73 19.86
N LYS A 146 -23.40 9.80 18.89
CA LYS A 146 -24.21 8.59 18.80
C LYS A 146 -23.59 7.42 19.57
N CYS A 147 -22.29 7.21 19.37
CA CYS A 147 -21.59 6.00 19.81
C CYS A 147 -20.82 6.18 21.12
N GLY A 148 -20.70 7.41 21.62
CA GLY A 148 -19.86 7.73 22.77
C GLY A 148 -18.38 7.81 22.38
N GLU A 149 -17.50 7.72 23.38
CA GLU A 149 -16.05 7.79 23.14
C GLU A 149 -15.50 6.41 22.73
N ILE A 150 -14.81 6.38 21.60
CA ILE A 150 -14.02 5.23 21.14
C ILE A 150 -12.57 5.48 21.56
N ILE A 151 -11.89 4.45 22.07
CA ILE A 151 -10.48 4.55 22.47
C ILE A 151 -9.62 4.70 21.22
N MET A 152 -8.76 5.72 21.18
CA MET A 152 -7.90 6.02 20.03
C MET A 152 -6.43 6.02 20.45
N ALA A 153 -5.56 5.45 19.61
CA ALA A 153 -4.11 5.44 19.79
C ALA A 153 -3.38 5.74 18.48
N THR A 154 -2.18 6.32 18.59
CA THR A 154 -1.27 6.59 17.46
C THR A 154 0.12 6.05 17.78
N GLU A 155 0.80 5.45 16.81
CA GLU A 155 2.25 5.22 16.81
C GLU A 155 2.97 6.41 16.21
#